data_AF-A0AA85IXF2-F1
#
_entry.id   AF-A0AA85IXF2-F1
#
_cell.length_a   1.000
_cell.length_b   1.000
_cell.length_c   1.000
_cell.angle_alpha   90.00
_cell.angle_beta   90.00
_cell.angle_gamma   90.00
#
_symmetry.space_group_name_H-M   'P 1'
#
loop_
_entity.id
_entity.type
_entity.pdbx_description
1 polymer ?
#
loop_
_entity_poly.entity_id
_entity_poly.type
_entity_poly.pdbx_seq_one_letter_code
_entity_poly.pdbx_strand_id
1 'polypeptide(L)'
;MSSGCLTIKIFHLDYYLSPPIDLLDINYSSFSGRFSSRMPVIRVYGTASTGQKICCNVHGVLPYFYVDLPTNELDGGDFVRSFVFSLEKSIRTKLNNYNMKDMYIFDASVVSGLSIYGYHDTERPFIKLYLVDPGIVNVCSEILQSGAVLNRVFQTYETHIPYLLQFCVDYNLYGMNLLYAGYFKFRTSDYVNFPSLLKNSENMWSPSKFNS
;
A
#
# COMPACT_ATOMS: atom_id res chain seq x y z
N MET A 1 -29.36 16.35 7.33
CA MET A 1 -29.43 15.01 7.93
C MET A 1 -28.06 14.39 7.79
N SER A 2 -27.33 14.24 8.90
CA SER A 2 -25.90 13.90 8.92
C SER A 2 -25.66 12.51 8.32
N SER A 3 -24.96 12.47 7.18
CA SER A 3 -24.43 11.25 6.59
C SER A 3 -23.63 10.48 7.64
N GLY A 4 -24.07 9.27 8.00
CA GLY A 4 -23.52 8.51 9.12
C GLY A 4 -22.05 8.14 8.89
N CYS A 5 -21.13 8.80 9.58
CA CYS A 5 -19.73 8.40 9.64
C CYS A 5 -19.57 7.29 10.68
N LEU A 6 -18.87 6.22 10.34
CA LEU A 6 -18.47 5.22 11.32
C LEU A 6 -17.22 5.69 12.05
N THR A 7 -17.34 5.89 13.36
CA THR A 7 -16.23 6.27 14.24
C THR A 7 -15.69 5.06 14.98
N ILE A 8 -14.38 4.82 14.92
CA ILE A 8 -13.73 3.69 15.58
C ILE A 8 -12.53 4.20 16.39
N LYS A 9 -12.52 3.98 17.70
CA LYS A 9 -11.33 4.24 18.53
C LYS A 9 -10.30 3.14 18.31
N ILE A 10 -9.12 3.47 17.80
CA ILE A 10 -8.07 2.52 17.44
C ILE A 10 -7.38 2.00 18.70
N PHE A 11 -7.44 0.69 18.95
CA PHE A 11 -6.70 0.03 20.03
C PHE A 11 -5.55 -0.83 19.52
N HIS A 12 -5.77 -1.52 18.41
CA HIS A 12 -4.77 -2.41 17.83
C HIS A 12 -4.92 -2.48 16.33
N LEU A 13 -3.78 -2.60 15.64
CA LEU A 13 -3.69 -2.79 14.20
C LEU A 13 -2.90 -4.07 13.93
N ASP A 14 -3.39 -4.87 13.00
CA ASP A 14 -2.61 -5.94 12.39
C ASP A 14 -2.90 -5.98 10.88
N TYR A 15 -2.24 -6.89 10.14
CA TYR A 15 -2.56 -7.13 8.75
C TYR A 15 -2.55 -8.63 8.43
N TYR A 16 -3.21 -9.00 7.34
CA TYR A 16 -3.12 -10.33 6.76
C TYR A 16 -3.23 -10.23 5.24
N LEU A 17 -2.78 -11.28 4.55
CA LEU A 17 -2.92 -11.40 3.09
C LEU A 17 -4.12 -12.27 2.76
N SER A 18 -5.07 -11.76 1.99
CA SER A 18 -6.23 -12.52 1.49
C SER A 18 -6.36 -12.45 -0.02
N PRO A 19 -7.13 -13.37 -0.64
CA PRO A 19 -7.60 -13.16 -2.00
C PRO A 19 -8.33 -11.82 -2.12
N PRO A 20 -8.21 -11.12 -3.27
CA PRO A 20 -8.90 -9.87 -3.49
C PRO A 20 -10.42 -10.05 -3.47
N ILE A 21 -11.13 -9.09 -2.89
CA ILE A 21 -12.58 -9.05 -2.84
C ILE A 21 -13.09 -8.07 -3.91
N ASP A 22 -14.00 -8.56 -4.76
CA ASP A 22 -14.64 -7.74 -5.79
C ASP A 22 -15.25 -6.47 -5.19
N LEU A 23 -15.08 -5.34 -5.90
CA LEU A 23 -15.53 -3.99 -5.52
C LEU A 23 -14.79 -3.34 -4.34
N LEU A 24 -13.96 -4.06 -3.58
CA LEU A 24 -13.17 -3.49 -2.47
C LEU A 24 -11.68 -3.40 -2.80
N ASP A 25 -11.14 -4.38 -3.52
CA ASP A 25 -9.72 -4.45 -3.86
C ASP A 25 -9.49 -4.14 -5.35
N ILE A 26 -8.56 -3.23 -5.65
CA ILE A 26 -8.03 -3.04 -7.01
C ILE A 26 -6.84 -3.99 -7.15
N ASN A 27 -7.08 -5.18 -7.70
CA ASN A 27 -6.04 -6.22 -7.81
C ASN A 27 -5.38 -6.31 -9.19
N TYR A 28 -5.84 -5.51 -10.17
CA TYR A 28 -5.20 -5.40 -11.47
C TYR A 28 -4.08 -4.35 -11.42
N SER A 29 -2.87 -4.78 -11.77
CA SER A 29 -1.72 -3.91 -11.94
C SER A 29 -1.60 -3.52 -13.42
N SER A 30 -1.80 -2.23 -13.72
CA SER A 30 -1.57 -1.67 -15.05
C SER A 30 -0.10 -1.72 -15.46
N PHE A 31 0.81 -1.69 -14.50
CA PHE A 31 2.25 -1.75 -14.73
C PHE A 31 2.71 -3.13 -15.20
N SER A 32 2.26 -4.19 -14.51
CA SER A 32 2.62 -5.58 -14.84
C SER A 32 1.67 -6.24 -15.85
N GLY A 33 0.51 -5.63 -16.10
CA GLY A 33 -0.54 -6.17 -16.98
C GLY A 33 -1.22 -7.42 -16.43
N ARG A 34 -1.20 -7.62 -15.10
CA ARG A 34 -1.59 -8.86 -14.44
C ARG A 34 -2.44 -8.63 -13.20
N PHE A 35 -3.17 -9.65 -12.80
CA PHE A 35 -3.93 -9.67 -11.55
C PHE A 35 -3.09 -10.27 -10.42
N SER A 36 -3.09 -9.62 -9.26
CA SER A 36 -2.58 -10.21 -8.03
C SER A 36 -3.57 -11.22 -7.46
N SER A 37 -3.08 -12.38 -7.03
CA SER A 37 -3.88 -13.43 -6.38
C SER A 37 -4.12 -13.15 -4.89
N ARG A 38 -3.37 -12.22 -4.30
CA ARG A 38 -3.45 -11.84 -2.88
C ARG A 38 -3.28 -10.34 -2.73
N MET A 39 -3.94 -9.76 -1.72
CA MET A 39 -3.82 -8.35 -1.37
C MET A 39 -3.67 -8.22 0.15
N PRO A 40 -2.94 -7.20 0.63
CA PRO A 40 -2.83 -6.91 2.05
C PRO A 40 -4.10 -6.22 2.55
N VAL A 41 -4.62 -6.71 3.67
CA VAL A 41 -5.79 -6.16 4.36
C VAL A 41 -5.37 -5.80 5.77
N ILE A 42 -5.56 -4.54 6.15
CA ILE A 42 -5.28 -4.06 7.50
C ILE A 42 -6.52 -4.30 8.37
N ARG A 43 -6.36 -4.88 9.56
CA ARG A 43 -7.44 -4.97 10.54
C ARG A 43 -7.24 -3.93 11.62
N VAL A 44 -8.29 -3.13 11.83
CA VAL A 44 -8.39 -2.14 12.90
C VAL A 44 -9.32 -2.68 13.97
N TYR A 45 -8.78 -2.96 15.15
CA TYR A 45 -9.57 -3.34 16.32
C TYR A 45 -9.79 -2.12 17.20
N GLY A 46 -11.05 -1.93 17.56
CA GLY A 46 -11.45 -0.74 18.28
C GLY A 46 -12.84 -0.82 18.86
N THR A 47 -13.34 0.33 19.26
CA THR A 47 -14.72 0.49 19.75
C THR A 47 -15.42 1.66 19.08
N ALA A 48 -16.73 1.52 18.85
CA ALA A 48 -17.59 2.65 18.51
C ALA A 48 -17.71 3.61 19.70
N SER A 49 -18.24 4.81 19.46
CA SER A 49 -18.62 5.76 20.52
C SER A 49 -19.61 5.17 21.53
N THR A 50 -20.40 4.18 21.12
CA THR A 50 -21.34 3.42 21.97
C THR A 50 -20.68 2.32 22.82
N GLY A 51 -19.37 2.09 22.67
CA GLY A 51 -18.64 1.03 23.37
C GLY A 51 -18.68 -0.35 22.69
N GLN A 52 -19.41 -0.49 21.58
CA GLN A 52 -19.43 -1.73 20.80
C GLN A 52 -18.05 -2.02 20.19
N LYS A 53 -17.52 -3.24 20.39
CA LYS A 53 -16.27 -3.68 19.78
C LYS A 53 -16.42 -3.85 18.27
N ILE A 54 -15.49 -3.30 17.51
CA ILE A 54 -15.47 -3.34 16.05
C ILE A 54 -14.13 -3.90 15.58
N CYS A 55 -14.19 -4.80 14.59
CA CYS A 55 -13.07 -5.19 13.76
C CYS A 55 -13.34 -4.67 12.33
N CYS A 56 -12.64 -3.61 11.94
CA CYS A 56 -12.73 -3.02 10.62
C CYS A 56 -11.62 -3.59 9.73
N ASN A 57 -11.95 -3.90 8.49
CA ASN A 57 -10.98 -4.38 7.50
C ASN A 57 -10.80 -3.30 6.45
N VAL A 58 -9.59 -2.77 6.34
CA VAL A 58 -9.21 -1.71 5.42
C VAL A 58 -8.51 -2.35 4.23
N HIS A 59 -9.06 -2.09 3.05
CA HIS A 59 -8.65 -2.64 1.76
C HIS A 59 -7.94 -1.57 0.92
N GLY A 60 -7.15 -1.99 -0.07
CA GLY A 60 -6.54 -1.09 -1.06
C GLY A 60 -5.33 -0.27 -0.57
N VAL A 61 -4.78 -0.56 0.61
CA VAL A 61 -3.54 0.05 1.09
C VAL A 61 -2.40 -0.89 0.73
N LEU A 62 -1.40 -0.42 -0.03
CA LEU A 62 -0.25 -1.23 -0.43
C LEU A 62 1.02 -0.71 0.29
N PRO A 63 1.88 -1.60 0.80
CA PRO A 63 3.20 -1.20 1.29
C PRO A 63 4.02 -0.60 0.16
N TYR A 64 4.83 0.40 0.47
CA TYR A 64 5.74 1.01 -0.49
C TYR A 64 7.10 1.35 0.11
N PHE A 65 8.10 1.50 -0.74
CA PHE A 65 9.38 2.11 -0.40
C PHE A 65 9.98 2.80 -1.63
N TYR A 66 11.06 3.57 -1.42
CA TYR A 66 11.67 4.34 -2.50
C TYR A 66 13.09 3.85 -2.81
N VAL A 67 13.49 4.03 -4.06
CA VAL A 67 14.82 3.70 -4.58
C VAL A 67 15.34 4.87 -5.41
N ASP A 68 16.62 5.19 -5.32
CA ASP A 68 17.23 6.21 -6.17
C ASP A 68 17.10 5.87 -7.66
N LEU A 69 16.63 6.83 -8.48
CA LEU A 69 16.72 6.74 -9.93
C LEU A 69 18.00 7.46 -10.40
N PRO A 70 18.96 6.77 -11.05
CA PRO A 70 20.16 7.41 -11.55
C PRO A 70 19.82 8.49 -12.59
N THR A 71 20.37 9.70 -12.41
CA THR A 71 20.05 10.89 -13.24
C THR A 71 20.41 10.73 -14.73
N ASN A 72 21.23 9.74 -15.08
CA ASN A 72 21.69 9.50 -16.45
C ASN A 72 20.73 8.66 -17.29
N GLU A 73 19.63 8.15 -16.71
CA GLU A 73 18.65 7.33 -17.43
C GLU A 73 17.63 8.25 -18.11
N LEU A 74 17.88 8.56 -19.40
CA LEU A 74 17.14 9.53 -20.23
C LEU A 74 15.68 9.15 -20.51
N ASP A 75 15.33 7.87 -20.34
CA ASP A 75 13.95 7.37 -20.44
C ASP A 75 13.60 6.56 -19.18
N GLY A 76 13.03 7.24 -18.20
CA GLY A 76 12.68 6.64 -16.91
C GLY A 76 11.68 5.48 -17.03
N GLY A 77 10.86 5.42 -18.08
CA GLY A 77 9.84 4.38 -18.24
C GLY A 77 10.43 2.99 -18.51
N ASP A 78 11.31 2.90 -19.52
CA ASP A 78 11.93 1.63 -19.92
C ASP A 78 12.95 1.13 -18.89
N PHE A 79 13.67 2.05 -18.24
CA PHE A 79 14.55 1.71 -17.13
C PHE A 79 13.76 1.11 -15.96
N VAL A 80 12.66 1.75 -15.53
CA VAL A 80 11.85 1.26 -14.39
C VAL A 80 11.27 -0.12 -14.69
N ARG A 81 10.81 -0.38 -15.91
CA ARG A 81 10.34 -1.72 -16.31
C ARG A 81 11.45 -2.77 -16.22
N SER A 82 12.63 -2.46 -16.74
CA SER A 82 13.79 -3.35 -16.70
C SER A 82 14.28 -3.61 -15.27
N PHE A 83 14.28 -2.56 -14.44
CA PHE A 83 14.60 -2.62 -13.02
C PHE A 83 13.62 -3.51 -12.26
N VAL A 84 12.30 -3.29 -12.40
CA VAL A 84 11.27 -4.09 -11.73
C VAL A 84 11.35 -5.56 -12.17
N PHE A 85 11.55 -5.83 -13.46
CA PHE A 85 11.71 -7.19 -13.95
C PHE A 85 12.94 -7.89 -13.34
N SER A 86 14.08 -7.20 -13.28
CA SER A 86 15.29 -7.73 -12.66
C SER A 86 15.11 -7.94 -11.15
N LEU A 87 14.40 -7.04 -10.46
CA LEU A 87 14.13 -7.14 -9.04
C LEU A 87 13.20 -8.32 -8.72
N GLU A 88 12.09 -8.47 -9.45
CA GLU A 88 11.20 -9.63 -9.30
C GLU A 88 11.93 -10.95 -9.53
N LYS A 89 12.80 -11.02 -10.54
CA LYS A 89 13.61 -12.21 -10.81
C LYS A 89 14.51 -12.56 -9.62
N SER A 90 15.21 -11.57 -9.06
CA SER A 90 16.07 -11.76 -7.89
C SER A 90 15.29 -12.14 -6.63
N ILE A 91 14.09 -11.58 -6.42
CA ILE A 91 13.19 -11.97 -5.32
C ILE A 91 12.80 -13.45 -5.44
N ARG A 92 12.40 -13.90 -6.63
CA ARG A 92 12.06 -15.31 -6.89
C ARG A 92 13.20 -16.25 -6.56
N THR A 93 14.42 -15.90 -6.98
CA THR A 93 15.64 -16.67 -6.67
C THR A 93 15.92 -16.70 -5.16
N LYS A 94 15.82 -15.56 -4.46
CA LYS A 94 16.08 -15.47 -3.01
C LYS A 94 15.06 -16.26 -2.18
N LEU A 95 13.79 -16.23 -2.58
CA LEU A 95 12.69 -16.92 -1.90
C LEU A 95 12.53 -18.39 -2.32
N ASN A 96 13.34 -18.89 -3.27
CA ASN A 96 13.17 -20.21 -3.90
C ASN A 96 11.73 -20.44 -4.44
N ASN A 97 11.03 -19.39 -4.84
CA ASN A 97 9.68 -19.46 -5.38
C ASN A 97 9.68 -19.06 -6.87
N TYR A 98 9.66 -20.07 -7.72
CA TYR A 98 9.69 -19.94 -9.17
C TYR A 98 8.29 -19.87 -9.82
N ASN A 99 7.22 -19.81 -9.01
CA ASN A 99 5.87 -19.69 -9.54
C ASN A 99 5.67 -18.32 -10.20
N MET A 100 5.67 -18.28 -11.52
CA MET A 100 5.53 -17.04 -12.27
C MET A 100 4.20 -16.34 -12.04
N LYS A 101 3.17 -17.03 -11.54
CA LYS A 101 1.84 -16.44 -11.23
C LYS A 101 1.86 -15.51 -10.02
N ASP A 102 2.80 -15.70 -9.09
CA ASP A 102 2.90 -14.85 -7.91
C ASP A 102 3.45 -13.48 -8.31
N MET A 103 2.83 -12.41 -7.81
CA MET A 103 3.22 -11.03 -8.03
C MET A 103 3.85 -10.50 -6.74
N TYR A 104 5.04 -9.91 -6.85
CA TYR A 104 5.72 -9.31 -5.69
C TYR A 104 5.62 -7.79 -5.73
N ILE A 105 5.80 -7.21 -6.93
CA ILE A 105 5.71 -5.78 -7.17
C ILE A 105 4.37 -5.51 -7.86
N PHE A 106 3.52 -4.74 -7.20
CA PHE A 106 2.21 -4.37 -7.72
C PHE A 106 2.32 -3.22 -8.71
N ASP A 107 3.08 -2.18 -8.39
CA ASP A 107 3.21 -1.01 -9.26
C ASP A 107 4.54 -0.29 -9.01
N ALA A 108 4.97 0.53 -9.96
CA ALA A 108 6.15 1.37 -9.84
C ALA A 108 5.90 2.72 -10.51
N SER A 109 6.24 3.80 -9.82
CA SER A 109 6.10 5.16 -10.32
C SER A 109 7.37 5.98 -10.06
N VAL A 110 7.65 6.93 -10.95
CA VAL A 110 8.76 7.87 -10.74
C VAL A 110 8.22 9.10 -10.02
N VAL A 111 8.86 9.47 -8.92
CA VAL A 111 8.50 10.61 -8.08
C VAL A 111 9.71 11.51 -7.88
N SER A 112 9.50 12.82 -7.73
CA SER A 112 10.55 13.77 -7.36
C SER A 112 10.51 14.02 -5.86
N GLY A 113 11.67 14.09 -5.21
CA GLY A 113 11.74 14.34 -3.77
C GLY A 113 13.12 14.78 -3.28
N LEU A 114 13.21 15.04 -1.98
CA LEU A 114 14.45 15.36 -1.29
C LEU A 114 14.77 14.26 -0.28
N SER A 115 16.02 13.79 -0.28
CA SER A 115 16.51 12.92 0.79
C SER A 115 16.58 13.72 2.09
N ILE A 116 16.11 13.11 3.18
CA ILE A 116 16.18 13.69 4.54
C ILE A 116 17.62 13.74 5.05
N TYR A 117 18.45 12.78 4.63
CA TYR A 117 19.84 12.68 5.07
C TYR A 117 20.75 13.51 4.16
N GLY A 118 21.39 14.52 4.74
CA GLY A 118 22.28 15.44 4.04
C GLY A 118 21.60 16.75 3.64
N TYR A 119 22.40 17.72 3.18
CA TYR A 119 21.86 18.93 2.58
C TYR A 119 21.73 18.74 1.07
N HIS A 120 20.50 18.89 0.57
CA HIS A 120 20.17 18.80 -0.84
C HIS A 120 19.38 20.04 -1.22
N ASP A 121 19.90 20.82 -2.17
CA ASP A 121 19.26 22.04 -2.66
C ASP A 121 18.32 21.78 -3.85
N THR A 122 18.39 20.57 -4.42
CA THR A 122 17.60 20.18 -5.58
C THR A 122 16.92 18.83 -5.37
N GLU A 123 15.68 18.74 -5.84
CA GLU A 123 14.96 17.48 -5.87
C GLU A 123 15.62 16.49 -6.84
N ARG A 124 15.51 15.21 -6.50
CA ARG A 124 16.04 14.11 -7.30
C ARG A 124 14.91 13.13 -7.63
N PRO A 125 15.00 12.44 -8.78
CA PRO A 125 14.03 11.41 -9.10
C PRO A 125 14.27 10.15 -8.27
N PHE A 126 13.18 9.57 -7.78
CA PHE A 126 13.12 8.30 -7.07
C PHE A 126 12.08 7.39 -7.74
N ILE A 127 12.28 6.08 -7.62
CA ILE A 127 11.29 5.08 -7.97
C ILE A 127 10.52 4.72 -6.70
N LYS A 128 9.22 5.02 -6.67
CA LYS A 128 8.30 4.53 -5.65
C LYS A 128 7.78 3.16 -6.06
N LEU A 129 8.12 2.14 -5.29
CA LEU A 129 7.71 0.75 -5.53
C LEU A 129 6.57 0.39 -4.60
N TYR A 130 5.48 -0.12 -5.16
CA TYR A 130 4.36 -0.68 -4.42
C TYR A 130 4.46 -2.21 -4.43
N LEU A 131 4.36 -2.83 -3.25
CA LEU A 131 4.48 -4.28 -3.09
C LEU A 131 3.15 -4.89 -2.72
N VAL A 132 3.00 -6.18 -3.02
CA VAL A 132 1.82 -6.95 -2.61
C VAL A 132 1.92 -7.39 -1.16
N ASP A 133 3.11 -7.80 -0.71
CA ASP A 133 3.33 -8.31 0.64
C ASP A 133 4.21 -7.35 1.45
N PRO A 134 3.76 -6.86 2.61
CA PRO A 134 4.61 -6.09 3.52
C PRO A 134 5.86 -6.86 4.01
N GLY A 135 5.78 -8.19 4.10
CA GLY A 135 6.84 -9.04 4.63
C GLY A 135 8.09 -9.12 3.74
N ILE A 136 7.97 -8.79 2.44
CA ILE A 136 9.10 -8.88 1.49
C ILE A 136 9.87 -7.57 1.35
N VAL A 137 9.46 -6.47 2.01
CA VAL A 137 10.14 -5.16 1.91
C VAL A 137 11.62 -5.25 2.30
N ASN A 138 11.91 -5.91 3.43
CA ASN A 138 13.29 -6.12 3.88
C ASN A 138 14.11 -6.97 2.89
N VAL A 139 13.49 -8.02 2.34
CA VAL A 139 14.11 -8.89 1.34
C VAL A 139 14.46 -8.09 0.08
N CYS A 140 13.56 -7.21 -0.37
CA CYS A 140 13.82 -6.33 -1.50
C CYS A 140 14.98 -5.39 -1.21
N SER A 141 15.03 -4.81 0.00
CA SER A 141 16.13 -3.93 0.42
C SER A 141 17.48 -4.65 0.41
N GLU A 142 17.57 -5.87 0.93
CA GLU A 142 18.80 -6.68 0.91
C GLU A 142 19.25 -6.98 -0.52
N ILE A 143 18.31 -7.36 -1.39
CA ILE A 143 18.60 -7.68 -2.80
C ILE A 143 19.14 -6.45 -3.53
N LEU A 144 18.54 -5.28 -3.31
CA LEU A 144 18.96 -4.03 -3.94
C LEU A 144 20.34 -3.56 -3.46
N GLN A 145 20.63 -3.72 -2.16
CA GLN A 145 21.93 -3.40 -1.59
C GLN A 145 23.03 -4.40 -1.98
N SER A 146 22.67 -5.65 -2.28
CA SER A 146 23.63 -6.69 -2.70
C SER A 146 24.20 -6.49 -4.10
N GLY A 147 23.60 -5.61 -4.92
CA GLY A 147 24.00 -5.42 -6.31
C GLY A 147 23.43 -6.46 -7.29
N ALA A 148 22.55 -7.37 -6.82
CA ALA A 148 21.97 -8.42 -7.66
C ALA A 148 21.03 -7.89 -8.76
N VAL A 149 20.56 -6.65 -8.66
CA VAL A 149 19.67 -6.02 -9.64
C VAL A 149 20.50 -5.17 -10.59
N LEU A 150 20.41 -5.44 -11.89
CA LEU A 150 21.15 -4.72 -12.95
C LEU A 150 22.68 -4.57 -12.70
N ASN A 151 23.27 -5.44 -11.88
CA ASN A 151 24.68 -5.38 -11.44
C ASN A 151 25.07 -4.01 -10.82
N ARG A 152 24.14 -3.39 -10.08
CA ARG A 152 24.32 -2.08 -9.44
C ARG A 152 23.75 -2.11 -8.03
N VAL A 153 24.43 -1.43 -7.11
CA VAL A 153 23.92 -1.23 -5.75
C VAL A 153 22.92 -0.09 -5.78
N PHE A 154 21.73 -0.34 -5.23
CA PHE A 154 20.66 0.65 -5.13
C PHE A 154 20.40 1.00 -3.67
N GLN A 155 20.46 2.30 -3.36
CA GLN A 155 20.08 2.79 -2.04
C GLN A 155 18.56 2.77 -1.91
N THR A 156 18.08 2.19 -0.83
CA THR A 156 16.66 2.15 -0.47
C THR A 156 16.35 3.20 0.59
N TYR A 157 15.15 3.77 0.53
CA TYR A 157 14.65 4.77 1.48
C TYR A 157 13.30 4.33 2.03
N GLU A 158 13.05 4.70 3.28
CA GLU A 158 11.83 4.39 4.04
C GLU A 158 11.50 2.89 4.22
N THR A 159 12.41 1.98 3.87
CA THR A 159 12.23 0.53 4.07
C THR A 159 12.11 0.11 5.53
N HIS A 160 12.67 0.92 6.44
CA HIS A 160 12.62 0.70 7.88
C HIS A 160 11.27 1.07 8.51
N ILE A 161 10.40 1.78 7.79
CA ILE A 161 9.09 2.20 8.30
C ILE A 161 8.13 1.00 8.18
N PRO A 162 7.57 0.50 9.29
CA PRO A 162 6.64 -0.62 9.24
C PRO A 162 5.37 -0.27 8.45
N TYR A 163 4.84 -1.23 7.70
CA TYR A 163 3.64 -1.05 6.87
C TYR A 163 2.43 -0.43 7.61
N LEU A 164 2.14 -0.91 8.83
CA LEU A 164 1.04 -0.35 9.63
C LEU A 164 1.29 1.10 10.05
N LEU A 165 2.56 1.48 10.23
CA LEU A 165 2.92 2.85 10.56
C LEU A 165 2.81 3.75 9.34
N GLN A 166 3.19 3.28 8.14
CA GLN A 166 2.95 3.99 6.88
C GLN A 166 1.45 4.30 6.73
N PHE A 167 0.59 3.30 6.91
CA PHE A 167 -0.86 3.51 6.92
C PHE A 167 -1.32 4.57 7.94
N CYS A 168 -0.75 4.58 9.15
CA CYS A 168 -1.10 5.60 10.13
C CYS A 168 -0.67 6.99 9.69
N VAL A 169 0.53 7.14 9.12
CA VAL A 169 1.05 8.42 8.65
C VAL A 169 0.25 8.95 7.46
N ASP A 170 0.00 8.11 6.44
CA ASP A 170 -0.70 8.48 5.21
C ASP A 170 -2.13 8.99 5.46
N TYR A 171 -2.83 8.37 6.42
CA TYR A 171 -4.21 8.71 6.75
C TYR A 171 -4.34 9.56 8.02
N ASN A 172 -3.23 10.08 8.55
CA ASN A 172 -3.19 10.91 9.76
C ASN A 172 -3.89 10.26 10.98
N LEU A 173 -3.66 8.96 11.16
CA LEU A 173 -4.21 8.16 12.23
C LEU A 173 -3.22 8.05 13.39
N TYR A 174 -3.76 8.06 14.60
CA TYR A 174 -2.99 7.96 15.83
C TYR A 174 -3.51 6.81 16.70
N GLY A 175 -2.60 6.15 17.40
CA GLY A 175 -2.97 5.16 18.41
C GLY A 175 -3.88 5.77 19.47
N MET A 176 -4.89 5.00 19.92
CA MET A 176 -5.90 5.44 20.90
C MET A 176 -6.79 6.60 20.45
N ASN A 177 -6.69 7.04 19.20
CA ASN A 177 -7.52 8.10 18.63
C ASN A 177 -8.66 7.52 17.78
N LEU A 178 -9.57 8.39 17.34
CA LEU A 178 -10.72 8.06 16.51
C LEU A 178 -10.34 8.02 15.02
N LEU A 179 -10.66 6.91 14.37
CA LEU A 179 -10.74 6.76 12.92
C LEU A 179 -12.15 7.13 12.48
N TYR A 180 -12.26 8.01 11.50
CA TYR A 180 -13.51 8.43 10.88
C TYR A 180 -13.64 7.81 9.49
N ALA A 181 -14.57 6.88 9.33
CA ALA A 181 -14.86 6.24 8.04
C ALA A 181 -16.15 6.82 7.45
N GLY A 182 -16.03 7.61 6.39
CA GLY A 182 -17.18 8.14 5.64
C GLY A 182 -17.90 7.09 4.80
N TYR A 183 -17.20 6.03 4.41
CA TYR A 183 -17.75 4.90 3.66
C TYR A 183 -17.33 3.59 4.33
N PHE A 184 -18.31 2.73 4.58
CA PHE A 184 -18.10 1.42 5.21
C PHE A 184 -19.20 0.45 4.80
N LYS A 185 -18.86 -0.85 4.83
CA LYS A 185 -19.80 -1.95 4.58
C LYS A 185 -19.64 -2.99 5.68
N PHE A 186 -20.77 -3.44 6.24
CA PHE A 186 -20.76 -4.56 7.18
C PHE A 186 -20.56 -5.88 6.45
N ARG A 187 -19.79 -6.79 7.06
CA ARG A 187 -19.54 -8.13 6.49
C ARG A 187 -20.78 -9.02 6.50
N THR A 188 -21.65 -8.88 7.49
CA THR A 188 -22.89 -9.65 7.63
C THR A 188 -24.06 -8.68 7.61
N SER A 189 -24.99 -8.87 6.65
CA SER A 189 -26.18 -8.03 6.47
C SER A 189 -27.28 -8.27 7.52
N ASP A 190 -27.08 -9.21 8.44
CA ASP A 190 -28.18 -9.74 9.26
C ASP A 190 -28.40 -8.98 10.59
N TYR A 191 -27.64 -7.92 10.85
CA TYR A 191 -27.92 -7.02 11.97
C TYR A 191 -28.91 -5.94 11.54
N VAL A 192 -30.18 -6.18 11.84
CA VAL A 192 -31.39 -5.40 11.50
C VAL A 192 -31.32 -3.88 11.78
N ASN A 193 -30.32 -3.40 12.54
CA ASN A 193 -30.26 -2.01 13.02
C ASN A 193 -29.09 -1.16 12.50
N PHE A 194 -28.31 -1.62 11.51
CA PHE A 194 -27.21 -0.81 10.97
C PHE A 194 -27.37 -0.53 9.46
N PRO A 195 -27.62 0.73 9.06
CA PRO A 195 -27.68 1.09 7.65
C PRO A 195 -26.29 0.96 7.02
N SER A 196 -26.15 0.06 6.04
CA SER A 196 -24.98 0.05 5.16
C SER A 196 -25.10 1.21 4.17
N LEU A 197 -24.09 2.08 4.10
CA LEU A 197 -24.06 3.20 3.16
C LEU A 197 -23.56 2.73 1.79
N LEU A 198 -24.30 1.86 1.12
CA LEU A 198 -24.12 1.65 -0.32
C LEU A 198 -24.89 2.75 -1.07
N LYS A 199 -24.32 3.96 -1.15
CA LYS A 199 -24.74 4.92 -2.18
C LYS A 199 -23.89 4.66 -3.42
N ASN A 200 -24.52 4.07 -4.43
CA ASN A 200 -24.13 3.96 -5.84
C ASN A 200 -22.63 4.07 -6.14
N SER A 201 -22.04 2.91 -6.45
CA SER A 201 -20.64 2.63 -6.79
C SER A 201 -20.05 3.40 -7.98
N GLU A 202 -20.77 4.34 -8.58
CA GLU A 202 -20.37 4.98 -9.85
C GLU A 202 -19.42 6.17 -9.66
N ASN A 203 -19.17 6.63 -8.43
CA ASN A 203 -18.32 7.80 -8.17
C ASN A 203 -17.35 7.59 -6.98
N MET A 204 -16.73 6.41 -6.88
CA MET A 204 -15.86 6.00 -5.75
C MET A 204 -14.60 6.87 -5.55
N TRP A 205 -14.16 7.63 -6.56
CA TRP A 205 -12.88 8.35 -6.54
C TRP A 205 -13.00 9.80 -7.05
N SER A 206 -13.83 10.61 -6.41
CA SER A 206 -13.89 12.06 -6.68
C SER A 206 -13.22 12.85 -5.54
N PRO A 207 -12.02 13.42 -5.75
CA PRO A 207 -11.27 14.18 -4.73
C PRO A 207 -12.04 15.38 -4.14
N SER A 208 -13.03 15.90 -4.88
CA SER A 208 -13.83 17.07 -4.50
C SER A 208 -14.76 16.86 -3.30
N LYS A 209 -14.95 15.62 -2.81
CA LYS A 209 -15.85 15.32 -1.68
C LYS A 209 -15.18 15.29 -0.30
N PHE A 210 -13.85 15.43 -0.22
CA PHE A 210 -13.12 15.38 1.04
C PHE A 210 -12.88 16.77 1.67
N ASN A 211 -13.25 17.85 0.98
CA ASN A 211 -13.16 19.23 1.48
C ASN A 211 -14.56 19.80 1.71
N SER A 212 -15.21 19.42 2.82
CA SER A 212 -16.35 20.14 3.38
C SER A 212 -16.45 19.90 4.88
#